data_AF-A0A0F9IYD5-F1
#
_entry.id   AF-A0A0F9IYD5-F1
#
_cell.length_a   1.000
_cell.length_b   1.000
_cell.length_c   1.000
_cell.angle_alpha   90.00
_cell.angle_beta   90.00
_cell.angle_gamma   90.00
#
_symmetry.space_group_name_H-M   'P 1'
#
loop_
_entity.id
_entity.type
_entity.pdbx_description
1 polymer ?
#
loop_
_entity_poly.entity_id
_entity_poly.type
_entity_poly.pdbx_seq_one_letter_code
_entity_poly.pdbx_strand_id
1 'polypeptide(L)' 'MNTIRRNTMVFPSLMNELLKPDWFGGTENAVGNSPAVNIKESEIGYELEMMVPGRKKSDFKIEIDNNLLTVST' A
#
# COMPACT_ATOMS: atom_id res chain seq x y z
N MET A 1 -47.55 -12.41 4.31
CA MET A 1 -46.93 -11.14 4.72
C MET A 1 -45.81 -11.47 5.69
N ASN A 2 -44.57 -11.10 5.40
CA ASN A 2 -43.45 -11.34 6.30
C ASN A 2 -42.87 -10.01 6.74
N THR A 3 -42.82 -9.77 8.05
CA THR A 3 -42.42 -8.48 8.62
C THR A 3 -40.91 -8.47 8.80
N ILE A 4 -40.20 -7.67 7.98
CA ILE A 4 -38.77 -7.48 8.13
C ILE A 4 -38.53 -6.52 9.31
N ARG A 5 -38.09 -7.05 10.46
CA ARG A 5 -37.55 -6.22 11.55
C ARG A 5 -36.12 -5.78 11.19
N ARG A 6 -35.91 -4.48 10.96
CA ARG A 6 -34.58 -3.88 10.91
C ARG A 6 -34.18 -3.44 12.31
N ASN A 7 -33.21 -4.13 12.91
CA ASN A 7 -32.52 -3.69 14.11
C ASN A 7 -31.37 -2.75 13.69
N THR A 8 -31.67 -1.48 13.46
CA THR A 8 -30.63 -0.44 13.30
C THR A 8 -30.03 -0.17 14.68
N MET A 9 -29.00 -0.95 15.02
CA MET A 9 -28.06 -0.53 16.04
C MET A 9 -27.46 0.79 15.56
N VAL A 10 -27.93 1.90 16.13
CA VAL A 10 -27.41 3.27 15.92
C VAL A 10 -26.07 3.50 16.64
N PHE A 11 -25.59 2.48 17.36
CA PHE A 11 -24.39 2.52 18.18
C PHE A 11 -23.05 2.21 17.46
N PRO A 12 -22.97 1.47 16.32
CA PRO A 12 -21.70 1.26 15.62
C PRO A 12 -21.25 2.48 14.81
N SER A 13 -22.17 3.32 14.30
CA SER A 13 -21.81 4.41 13.38
C SER A 13 -21.09 5.56 14.09
N LEU A 14 -21.53 5.92 15.30
CA LEU A 14 -20.91 6.99 16.09
C LEU A 14 -19.55 6.56 16.68
N MET A 15 -19.42 5.29 17.09
CA MET A 15 -18.13 4.73 17.52
C MET A 15 -17.14 4.61 16.36
N ASN A 16 -17.62 4.30 15.15
CA ASN A 16 -16.79 4.26 13.95
C ASN A 16 -16.28 5.65 13.53
N GLU A 17 -17.01 6.74 13.80
CA GLU A 17 -16.48 8.09 13.55
C GLU A 17 -15.45 8.51 14.61
N LEU A 18 -15.64 8.14 15.88
CA LEU A 18 -14.74 8.50 16.98
C LEU A 18 -13.39 7.78 16.94
N LEU A 19 -13.35 6.52 16.44
CA LEU A 19 -12.15 5.69 16.44
C LEU A 19 -11.38 5.71 15.12
N LYS A 20 -11.81 6.51 14.13
CA LYS A 20 -11.06 6.71 12.89
C LYS A 20 -9.99 7.80 13.08
N PRO A 21 -8.76 7.62 12.57
CA PRO A 21 -7.70 8.62 12.63
C PRO A 21 -7.88 9.76 11.61
N ASP A 22 -9.12 10.09 11.22
CA ASP A 22 -9.46 10.98 10.10
C ASP A 22 -9.56 12.48 10.48
N TRP A 23 -8.81 12.95 11.50
CA TRP A 23 -8.90 14.34 11.99
C TRP A 23 -8.50 15.39 10.92
N PHE A 24 -7.72 15.02 9.90
CA PHE A 24 -7.24 15.95 8.86
C PHE A 24 -7.58 15.57 7.43
N GLY A 25 -8.67 14.82 7.23
CA GLY A 25 -9.26 14.63 5.91
C GLY A 25 -8.39 13.77 4.99
N GLY A 26 -8.70 12.47 4.97
CA GLY A 26 -8.36 11.62 3.84
C GLY A 26 -6.89 11.20 3.83
N THR A 27 -6.45 10.50 4.86
CA THR A 27 -5.52 9.40 4.57
C THR A 27 -6.40 8.20 4.21
N GLU A 28 -6.89 8.22 2.97
CA GLU A 28 -6.81 6.99 2.21
C GLU A 28 -5.39 6.48 2.47
N ASN A 29 -5.27 5.37 3.20
CA ASN A 29 -4.04 4.63 3.22
C ASN A 29 -3.91 4.20 1.77
N ALA A 30 -3.34 5.07 0.92
CA ALA A 30 -2.80 4.70 -0.35
C ALA A 30 -1.68 3.75 0.02
N VAL A 31 -2.06 2.50 0.26
CA VAL A 31 -1.19 1.36 0.17
C VAL A 31 -0.71 1.45 -1.26
N GLY A 32 0.38 2.20 -1.44
CA GLY A 32 0.97 2.42 -2.74
C GLY A 32 1.12 1.05 -3.36
N ASN A 33 0.66 0.91 -4.60
CA ASN A 33 0.72 -0.35 -5.33
C ASN A 33 2.19 -0.62 -5.71
N SER A 34 3.01 -0.85 -4.69
CA SER A 34 4.41 -1.22 -4.84
C SER A 34 4.44 -2.66 -5.30
N PRO A 35 5.19 -2.97 -6.35
CA PRO A 35 5.37 -4.35 -6.78
C PRO A 35 6.01 -5.17 -5.65
N ALA A 36 5.75 -6.48 -5.67
CA ALA A 36 6.47 -7.41 -4.81
C ALA A 36 7.95 -7.40 -5.20
N VAL A 37 8.81 -7.25 -4.19
CA VAL A 37 10.27 -7.25 -4.32
C VAL A 37 10.85 -8.33 -3.42
N ASN A 38 11.80 -9.10 -3.95
CA ASN A 38 12.64 -10.00 -3.19
C ASN A 38 14.05 -9.42 -3.14
N ILE A 39 14.68 -9.50 -1.97
CA ILE A 39 16.06 -9.06 -1.78
C ILE A 39 16.83 -10.26 -1.23
N LYS A 40 17.91 -10.61 -1.91
CA LYS A 40 18.82 -11.68 -1.51
C LYS A 40 20.19 -11.09 -1.24
N GLU A 41 20.70 -11.36 -0.05
CA GLU A 41 22.06 -11.00 0.35
C GLU A 41 23.02 -12.15 0.04
N SER A 42 24.21 -11.82 -0.43
CA SER A 42 25.28 -12.76 -0.75
C SER A 42 26.63 -12.17 -0.35
N GLU A 43 27.68 -13.00 -0.33
CA GLU A 43 29.05 -12.55 0.00
C GLU A 43 29.57 -11.44 -0.93
N ILE A 44 29.03 -11.36 -2.16
CA ILE A 44 29.44 -10.40 -3.19
C ILE A 44 28.53 -9.17 -3.28
N GLY A 45 27.42 -9.13 -2.54
CA GLY A 45 26.48 -8.00 -2.52
C GLY A 45 25.01 -8.41 -2.46
N TYR A 46 24.14 -7.48 -2.87
CA TYR A 46 22.68 -7.63 -2.85
C TYR A 46 22.11 -7.84 -4.26
N GLU A 47 21.18 -8.78 -4.37
CA GLU A 47 20.39 -9.04 -5.58
C GLU A 47 18.92 -8.67 -5.30
N LEU A 48 18.32 -7.86 -6.18
CA LEU A 48 16.94 -7.41 -6.06
C LEU A 48 16.13 -7.90 -7.26
N GLU A 49 15.09 -8.68 -6.98
CA GLU A 49 14.15 -9.20 -7.96
C GLU A 49 12.79 -8.55 -7.76
N MET A 50 12.14 -8.14 -8.84
CA MET A 50 10.86 -7.43 -8.76
C MET A 50 9.93 -7.87 -9.89
N MET A 51 8.68 -8.13 -9.55
CA MET A 51 7.67 -8.53 -10.53
C MET A 51 6.82 -7.33 -10.96
N VAL A 52 7.07 -6.81 -12.17
CA VAL A 52 6.30 -5.70 -12.75
C VAL A 52 5.78 -6.05 -14.14
N PRO A 53 4.62 -6.70 -14.26
CA PRO A 53 4.07 -7.10 -15.55
C PRO A 53 3.66 -5.89 -16.39
N GLY A 54 3.83 -6.00 -17.71
CA GLY A 54 3.42 -4.96 -18.66
C GLY A 54 4.30 -3.72 -18.72
N ARG A 55 5.44 -3.70 -18.01
CA ARG A 55 6.45 -2.64 -18.10
C ARG A 55 7.70 -3.12 -18.84
N LYS A 56 8.35 -2.21 -19.55
CA LYS A 56 9.64 -2.45 -20.19
C LYS A 56 10.76 -1.94 -19.28
N LYS A 57 11.97 -2.45 -19.49
CA LYS A 57 13.16 -1.98 -18.75
C LYS A 57 13.41 -0.48 -18.92
N SER A 58 13.04 0.10 -20.07
CA SER A 58 13.14 1.53 -20.36
C SER A 58 12.22 2.40 -19.50
N ASP A 59 11.20 1.81 -18.90
CA ASP A 59 10.19 2.52 -18.11
C ASP A 59 10.64 2.67 -16.65
N PHE A 60 11.86 2.24 -16.31
CA PHE A 60 12.41 2.34 -14.96
C PHE A 60 13.64 3.22 -14.94
N LYS A 61 13.68 4.12 -13.95
CA LYS A 61 14.83 4.92 -13.57
C LYS A 61 15.42 4.36 -12.28
N ILE A 62 16.69 4.01 -12.32
CA ILE A 62 17.44 3.47 -11.19
C ILE A 62 18.51 4.49 -10.81
N GLU A 63 18.47 4.95 -9.57
CA GLU A 63 19.43 5.91 -9.03
C GLU A 63 20.02 5.39 -7.71
N ILE A 64 21.30 5.65 -7.50
CA ILE A 64 21.97 5.39 -6.23
C ILE A 64 22.54 6.72 -5.76
N ASP A 65 22.04 7.19 -4.62
CA ASP A 65 22.54 8.39 -3.95
C ASP A 65 22.64 8.12 -2.45
N ASN A 66 23.74 8.54 -1.82
CA ASN A 66 23.94 8.41 -0.37
C ASN A 66 23.57 7.01 0.20
N ASN A 67 24.01 5.93 -0.47
CA ASN A 67 23.72 4.54 -0.11
C ASN A 67 22.24 4.13 -0.21
N LEU A 68 21.39 4.93 -0.85
CA LEU A 68 19.99 4.64 -1.12
C LEU A 68 19.79 4.25 -2.59
N LEU A 69 19.34 3.03 -2.84
CA LEU A 69 18.87 2.59 -4.15
C LEU A 69 17.41 3.04 -4.32
N THR A 70 17.17 3.92 -5.29
CA THR A 70 15.83 4.37 -5.66
C THR A 70 15.45 3.81 -7.02
N VAL A 71 14.31 3.10 -7.07
CA VAL A 71 13.70 2.64 -8.31
C VAL A 71 12.39 3.39 -8.51
N SER A 72 12.30 4.13 -9.60
CA SER A 72 11.11 4.89 -9.99
C SER A 72 10.69 4.53 -11.41
N THR A 73 9.44 4.82 -11.74
CA THR A 73 8.88 4.65 -13.07
C THR A 73 8.64 5.98 -13.77
#